data_AF-A0A174G520-F1
#
_entry.id   AF-A0A174G520-F1
#
_cell.length_a   1.000
_cell.length_b   1.000
_cell.length_c   1.000
_cell.angle_alpha   90.00
_cell.angle_beta   90.00
_cell.angle_gamma   90.00
#
_symmetry.space_group_name_H-M   'P 1'
#
loop_
_entity.id
_entity.type
_entity.pdbx_description
1 polymer ?
#
loop_
_entity_poly.entity_id
_entity_poly.type
_entity_poly.pdbx_seq_one_letter_code
_entity_poly.pdbx_strand_id
1 'polypeptide(L)' 'MKGIFGSMFDLNHDGNISPLESAMEFTFLNELLKDDSDVQTELELSGLNPDELEFMDVDERRKALEDAGLDPDEYDF' A
#
# COMPACT_ATOMS: atom_id res chain seq x y z
N MET A 1 -5.77 15.87 27.74
CA MET A 1 -5.55 16.40 26.37
C MET A 1 -6.58 15.71 25.48
N LYS A 2 -7.28 16.44 24.60
CA LYS A 2 -8.41 15.88 23.85
C LYS A 2 -7.89 15.07 22.66
N GLY A 3 -8.50 13.91 22.39
CA GLY A 3 -8.14 13.04 21.27
C GLY A 3 -8.40 13.66 19.91
N ILE A 4 -7.76 13.09 18.90
CA ILE A 4 -7.76 13.47 17.49
C ILE A 4 -9.14 13.22 16.86
N PHE A 5 -9.83 12.17 17.31
CA PHE A 5 -11.22 11.85 16.96
C PHE A 5 -12.23 12.28 18.03
N GLY A 6 -11.89 13.31 18.81
CA GLY A 6 -12.76 13.79 19.88
C GLY A 6 -12.87 12.81 21.05
N SER A 7 -14.07 12.28 21.29
CA SER A 7 -14.37 11.38 22.42
C SER A 7 -14.59 9.92 21.99
N MET A 8 -14.25 9.57 20.75
CA MET A 8 -14.51 8.22 20.21
C MET A 8 -13.69 7.13 20.93
N PHE A 9 -12.49 7.48 21.41
CA PHE A 9 -11.58 6.57 22.13
C PHE A 9 -11.47 6.87 23.64
N ASP A 10 -12.26 7.81 24.17
CA ASP A 10 -12.40 8.07 25.61
C ASP A 10 -13.37 7.03 26.20
N LEU A 11 -12.84 5.85 26.54
CA LEU A 11 -13.63 4.68 26.92
C LEU A 11 -14.19 4.80 28.33
N ASN A 12 -13.48 5.51 29.21
CA ASN A 12 -13.91 5.76 30.57
C ASN A 12 -14.73 7.06 30.72
N HIS A 13 -14.89 7.84 29.65
CA HIS A 13 -15.62 9.10 29.59
C HIS A 13 -15.12 10.15 30.59
N ASP A 14 -13.83 10.16 30.89
CA ASP A 14 -13.23 11.13 31.80
C ASP A 14 -12.84 12.46 31.10
N GLY A 15 -13.03 12.53 29.79
CA GLY A 15 -12.73 13.70 28.95
C GLY A 15 -11.24 13.86 28.63
N ASN A 16 -10.39 12.92 29.07
CA ASN A 16 -9.00 12.80 28.72
C ASN A 16 -8.75 11.51 27.95
N ILE A 17 -7.59 11.46 27.31
CA ILE A 17 -7.10 10.27 26.64
C ILE A 17 -5.93 9.73 27.46
N SER A 18 -6.13 8.55 28.04
CA SER A 18 -5.11 7.76 28.72
C SER A 18 -4.08 7.20 27.74
N PRO A 19 -2.90 6.74 28.19
CA PRO A 19 -1.90 6.13 27.29
C PRO A 19 -2.43 4.95 26.48
N LEU A 20 -3.31 4.12 27.06
CA LEU A 20 -3.97 3.01 26.36
C LEU A 20 -4.93 3.53 25.27
N GLU A 21 -5.80 4.47 25.62
CA GLU A 21 -6.77 5.10 24.71
C GLU A 21 -6.06 5.78 23.54
N SER A 22 -4.94 6.47 23.83
CA SER A 22 -4.05 7.08 22.82
C SER A 22 -3.45 6.03 21.88
N ALA A 23 -3.02 4.88 22.42
CA ALA A 23 -2.45 3.81 21.60
C ALA A 23 -3.49 3.20 20.65
N MET A 24 -4.73 3.03 21.08
CA MET A 24 -5.82 2.58 20.21
C MET A 24 -6.13 3.62 19.13
N GLU A 25 -6.20 4.89 19.51
CA GLU A 25 -6.43 5.99 18.59
C GLU A 25 -5.32 6.10 17.52
N PHE A 26 -4.05 5.97 17.94
CA PHE A 26 -2.91 5.94 17.03
C PHE A 26 -2.93 4.72 16.11
N THR A 27 -3.27 3.54 16.64
CA THR A 27 -3.36 2.31 15.84
C THR A 27 -4.44 2.45 14.77
N PHE A 28 -5.60 3.00 15.14
CA PHE A 28 -6.69 3.25 14.21
C PHE A 28 -6.31 4.29 13.15
N LEU A 29 -5.67 5.39 13.54
CA LEU A 29 -5.12 6.35 12.58
C LEU A 29 -4.12 5.69 11.64
N ASN A 30 -3.21 4.89 12.17
CA ASN A 30 -2.18 4.22 11.38
C ASN A 30 -2.79 3.21 10.40
N GLU A 31 -3.92 2.59 10.75
CA GLU A 31 -4.65 1.71 9.84
C GLU A 31 -5.44 2.51 8.78
N LEU A 32 -5.97 3.68 9.12
CA LEU A 32 -6.68 4.55 8.19
C LEU A 32 -5.74 5.32 7.25
N LEU A 33 -4.53 5.62 7.72
CA LEU A 33 -3.43 6.26 6.97
C LEU A 33 -2.45 5.24 6.38
N LYS A 34 -2.63 3.96 6.65
CA LYS A 34 -2.02 2.91 5.85
C LYS A 34 -2.64 3.07 4.47
N ASP A 35 -1.93 3.79 3.64
CA ASP A 35 -2.15 3.80 2.22
C ASP A 35 -2.01 2.33 1.79
N ASP A 36 -3.05 1.76 1.18
CA ASP A 36 -2.90 0.56 0.34
C ASP A 36 -2.09 0.99 -0.91
N SER A 37 -0.93 1.63 -0.71
CA SER A 37 -0.01 2.07 -1.75
C SER A 37 0.67 0.89 -2.44
N ASP A 38 0.29 -0.33 -2.10
CA ASP A 38 0.35 -1.48 -3.00
C ASP A 38 -0.73 -1.32 -4.08
N VAL A 39 -0.76 -0.19 -4.78
CA VAL A 39 -1.42 -0.11 -6.08
C VAL A 39 -0.54 -0.93 -7.01
N GLN A 40 -0.67 -2.26 -6.92
CA GLN A 40 0.09 -3.18 -7.72
C GLN A 40 -0.14 -2.79 -9.17
N THR A 41 0.96 -2.47 -9.84
CA THR A 41 0.94 -2.22 -11.28
C THR A 41 0.37 -3.46 -11.97
N GLU A 42 -0.16 -3.30 -13.18
CA GLU A 42 -0.62 -4.44 -13.97
C GLU A 42 0.46 -5.52 -14.14
N LEU A 43 1.74 -5.10 -14.16
CA LEU A 43 2.91 -5.98 -14.14
C LEU A 43 2.94 -6.83 -12.86
N GLU A 44 2.87 -6.20 -11.69
CA GLU A 44 2.89 -6.90 -10.39
C GLU A 44 1.66 -7.79 -10.22
N LEU A 45 0.49 -7.36 -10.69
CA LEU A 45 -0.73 -8.17 -10.73
C LEU A 45 -0.59 -9.39 -11.66
N SER A 46 0.22 -9.26 -12.71
CA SER A 46 0.56 -10.35 -13.63
C SER A 46 1.72 -11.21 -13.13
N GLY A 47 2.25 -10.93 -11.94
CA GLY A 47 3.37 -11.64 -11.32
C GLY A 47 4.75 -11.25 -11.86
N LEU A 48 4.84 -10.14 -12.60
CA LEU A 48 6.09 -9.59 -13.11
C LEU A 48 6.60 -8.50 -12.16
N ASN A 49 7.93 -8.46 -11.96
CA ASN A 49 8.59 -7.41 -11.20
C ASN A 49 9.12 -6.33 -12.17
N PRO A 50 8.67 -5.07 -12.09
CA PRO A 50 9.16 -3.99 -12.94
C PRO A 50 10.68 -3.80 -12.88
N ASP A 51 11.26 -3.93 -11.68
CA ASP A 51 12.71 -3.80 -11.49
C ASP A 51 13.46 -4.90 -12.24
N GLU A 52 12.93 -6.12 -12.28
CA GLU A 52 13.56 -7.25 -12.99
C GLU A 52 13.46 -7.08 -14.51
N LEU A 53 12.32 -6.60 -15.01
CA LEU A 53 12.11 -6.32 -16.43
C LEU A 53 13.08 -5.24 -16.95
N GLU A 54 13.45 -4.24 -16.13
CA GLU A 54 14.41 -3.20 -16.52
C GLU A 54 15.83 -3.77 -16.74
N PHE A 55 16.20 -4.86 -16.05
CA PHE A 55 17.51 -5.51 -16.19
C PHE A 55 17.56 -6.61 -17.25
N MET A 56 16.42 -7.03 -17.81
CA MET A 56 16.34 -8.05 -18.84
C MET A 56 16.72 -7.52 -20.23
N ASP A 57 17.27 -8.40 -21.07
CA ASP A 57 17.45 -8.10 -22.49
C ASP A 57 16.09 -7.92 -23.18
N VAL A 58 16.04 -7.10 -24.24
CA VAL A 58 14.78 -6.75 -24.93
C VAL A 58 13.98 -7.98 -25.36
N ASP A 59 14.63 -9.01 -25.91
CA ASP A 59 13.94 -10.23 -26.36
C ASP A 59 13.38 -11.05 -25.17
N GLU A 60 14.08 -11.05 -24.04
CA GLU A 60 13.66 -11.76 -22.82
C GLU A 60 12.50 -11.03 -22.14
N ARG A 61 12.58 -9.70 -22.04
CA ARG A 61 11.54 -8.82 -21.51
C ARG A 61 10.24 -8.93 -22.31
N ARG A 62 10.31 -8.87 -23.65
CA ARG A 62 9.13 -9.02 -24.51
C ARG A 62 8.46 -10.37 -24.29
N LYS A 63 9.24 -11.44 -24.21
CA LYS A 63 8.72 -12.78 -23.93
C LYS A 63 8.06 -12.87 -22.56
N ALA A 64 8.65 -12.27 -21.51
CA ALA A 64 8.06 -12.27 -20.18
C ALA A 64 6.69 -11.54 -20.14
N LEU A 65 6.57 -10.42 -20.86
CA LEU A 65 5.30 -9.70 -21.01
C LEU A 65 4.26 -10.52 -21.80
N GLU A 66 4.65 -11.11 -22.93
CA GLU A 66 3.75 -11.97 -23.73
C GLU A 66 3.30 -13.22 -22.95
N ASP A 67 4.19 -13.88 -22.20
CA ASP A 67 3.87 -15.04 -21.35
C ASP A 67 2.91 -14.66 -20.22
N ALA A 68 2.95 -13.40 -19.75
CA ALA A 68 2.01 -12.82 -18.80
C ALA A 68 0.70 -12.32 -19.44
N GLY A 69 0.61 -12.34 -20.77
CA GLY A 69 -0.57 -11.87 -21.53
C GLY A 69 -0.65 -10.34 -21.71
N LEU A 70 0.48 -9.65 -21.52
CA LEU A 70 0.62 -8.20 -21.68
C LEU A 70 1.23 -7.85 -23.04
N ASP A 71 0.89 -6.68 -23.58
CA ASP A 71 1.47 -6.20 -24.84
C ASP A 71 2.81 -5.49 -24.55
N PRO A 72 3.96 -6.01 -25.04
CA PRO A 72 5.25 -5.39 -24.80
C PRO A 72 5.40 -3.98 -25.40
N ASP A 73 4.60 -3.61 -26.40
CA ASP A 73 4.65 -2.27 -27.01
C ASP A 73 3.91 -1.20 -26.18
N GLU A 74 3.17 -1.59 -25.13
CA GLU A 74 2.50 -0.66 -24.22
C GLU A 74 3.41 -0.08 -23.14
N TYR A 75 4.65 -0.61 -23.01
CA TYR A 75 5.59 -0.22 -21.95
C TYR A 75 6.91 0.30 -22.53
N ASP A 76 7.42 1.40 -21.96
CA ASP A 76 8.68 2.05 -22.34
C ASP A 76 9.74 1.76 -21.26
N PHE A 77 10.29 0.55 -21.30
CA PHE A 77 11.33 0.05 -20.40
C PHE A 77 12.74 0.22 -20.98
#